data_AF-A0A1C5VZQ2-F1
#
_entry.id   AF-A0A1C5VZQ2-F1
#
_cell.length_a   1.000
_cell.length_b   1.000
_cell.length_c   1.000
_cell.angle_alpha   90.00
_cell.angle_beta   90.00
_cell.angle_gamma   90.00
#
_symmetry.space_group_name_H-M   'P 1'
#
loop_
_entity.id
_entity.type
_entity.pdbx_description
1 polymer ?
#
loop_
_entity_poly.entity_id
_entity_poly.type
_entity_poly.pdbx_seq_one_letter_code
_entity_poly.pdbx_strand_id
1 'polypeptide(L)'
;MMIKKSYNDFDTFMQDIIDVYLENEGFSVLCDYKLACKIIKKFLSFDDKTKINSISLDPPEWNGYGGEFVVSTFENELFCERARRDDKPIIVGDESIVFVQRDFVGKDFIEEDYVPKLYFGFTINE
;
A
#
# COMPACT_ATOMS: atom_id res chain seq x y z
N MET A 1 17.29 -4.08 2.23
CA MET A 1 16.99 -5.18 3.18
C MET A 1 15.49 -5.24 3.43
N MET A 2 14.85 -6.39 3.22
CA MET A 2 13.44 -6.59 3.59
C MET A 2 13.31 -6.87 5.09
N ILE A 3 12.43 -6.13 5.78
CA ILE A 3 12.03 -6.42 7.16
C ILE A 3 10.71 -7.20 7.11
N LYS A 4 10.66 -8.39 7.72
CA LYS A 4 9.46 -9.22 7.74
C LYS A 4 8.60 -8.90 8.97
N LYS A 5 7.32 -8.60 8.76
CA LYS A 5 6.31 -8.46 9.80
C LYS A 5 5.19 -9.48 9.58
N SER A 6 4.45 -9.80 10.64
CA SER A 6 3.23 -10.61 10.58
C SER A 6 2.22 -9.93 11.50
N TYR A 7 0.99 -9.77 11.01
CA TYR A 7 -0.08 -9.16 11.76
C TYR A 7 -1.15 -10.20 12.08
N ASN A 8 -1.57 -10.21 13.35
CA ASN A 8 -2.62 -11.12 13.82
C ASN A 8 -4.02 -10.66 13.41
N ASP A 9 -4.17 -9.38 13.12
CA ASP A 9 -5.42 -8.76 12.72
C ASP A 9 -5.15 -7.49 11.90
N PHE A 10 -6.18 -7.03 11.20
CA PHE A 10 -6.12 -5.86 10.34
C PHE A 10 -5.97 -4.54 11.11
N ASP A 11 -6.46 -4.46 12.36
CA ASP A 11 -6.40 -3.22 13.13
C ASP A 11 -4.97 -2.93 13.60
N THR A 12 -4.21 -3.95 14.01
CA THR A 12 -2.79 -3.86 14.34
C THR A 12 -1.97 -3.44 13.12
N PHE A 13 -2.27 -4.00 11.94
CA PHE A 13 -1.64 -3.57 10.69
C PHE A 13 -1.91 -2.09 10.37
N MET A 14 -3.16 -1.65 10.57
CA MET A 14 -3.54 -0.26 10.33
C MET A 14 -2.89 0.71 11.32
N GLN A 15 -2.69 0.33 12.57
CA GLN A 15 -1.93 1.15 13.54
C GLN A 15 -0.50 1.42 13.05
N ASP A 16 0.19 0.40 12.55
CA ASP A 16 1.53 0.55 11.96
C ASP A 16 1.53 1.51 10.75
N ILE A 17 0.51 1.44 9.88
CA ILE A 17 0.36 2.38 8.75
C ILE A 17 0.21 3.82 9.25
N ILE A 18 -0.64 4.02 10.27
CA ILE A 18 -0.87 5.33 10.86
C ILE A 18 0.39 5.88 11.51
N ASP A 19 1.11 5.07 12.27
CA ASP A 19 2.35 5.50 12.92
C ASP A 19 3.38 5.95 11.87
N VAL A 20 3.52 5.18 10.77
CA VAL A 20 4.37 5.57 9.64
C VAL A 20 3.90 6.88 8.99
N TYR A 21 2.59 7.05 8.78
CA TYR A 21 2.02 8.28 8.23
C TYR A 21 2.30 9.50 9.12
N LEU A 22 2.15 9.38 10.45
CA LEU A 22 2.38 10.47 11.38
C LEU A 22 3.86 10.85 11.51
N GLU A 23 4.77 9.89 11.35
CA GLU A 23 6.22 10.12 11.42
C GLU A 23 6.80 10.70 10.13
N ASN A 24 6.25 10.32 8.97
CA ASN A 24 6.85 10.60 7.66
C ASN A 24 5.97 11.47 6.76
N GLU A 25 4.77 11.84 7.21
CA GLU A 25 3.73 12.51 6.40
C GLU A 25 3.38 11.74 5.12
N GLY A 26 3.62 10.42 5.11
CA GLY A 26 3.54 9.59 3.92
C GLY A 26 3.58 8.09 4.23
N PHE A 27 2.82 7.31 3.46
CA PHE A 27 2.97 5.86 3.43
C PHE A 27 2.72 5.33 2.01
N SER A 28 3.17 4.11 1.74
CA SER A 28 2.82 3.34 0.55
C SER A 28 2.55 1.89 0.91
N VAL A 29 1.48 1.30 0.37
CA VAL A 29 1.14 -0.12 0.55
C VAL A 29 0.90 -0.76 -0.80
N LEU A 30 1.75 -1.71 -1.17
CA LEU A 30 1.60 -2.57 -2.34
C LEU A 30 0.83 -3.84 -1.93
N CYS A 31 -0.41 -3.98 -2.40
CA CYS A 31 -1.36 -4.99 -1.96
C CYS A 31 -2.38 -5.38 -3.03
N ASP A 32 -3.23 -6.37 -2.72
CA ASP A 32 -4.39 -6.67 -3.54
C ASP A 32 -5.48 -5.59 -3.42
N TYR A 33 -6.39 -5.53 -4.40
CA TYR A 33 -7.48 -4.55 -4.43
C TYR A 33 -8.41 -4.60 -3.20
N LYS A 34 -8.66 -5.80 -2.63
CA LYS A 34 -9.55 -5.93 -1.48
C LYS A 34 -8.89 -5.31 -0.24
N LEU A 35 -7.62 -5.56 -0.03
CA LEU A 35 -6.85 -4.96 1.05
C LEU A 35 -6.72 -3.44 0.85
N ALA A 36 -6.47 -2.98 -0.38
CA ALA A 36 -6.47 -1.55 -0.71
C ALA A 36 -7.77 -0.87 -0.29
N CYS A 37 -8.93 -1.45 -0.62
CA CYS A 37 -10.23 -0.94 -0.20
C CYS A 37 -10.39 -0.90 1.34
N LYS A 38 -9.93 -1.92 2.05
CA LYS A 38 -9.98 -1.97 3.53
C LYS A 38 -9.11 -0.86 4.14
N ILE A 39 -7.90 -0.66 3.62
CA ILE A 39 -6.95 0.37 4.06
C ILE A 39 -7.58 1.75 3.88
N ILE A 40 -8.05 2.08 2.68
CA ILE A 40 -8.66 3.38 2.37
C ILE A 40 -9.83 3.66 3.32
N LYS A 41 -10.73 2.69 3.49
CA LYS A 41 -11.90 2.86 4.36
C LYS A 41 -11.49 3.12 5.82
N LYS A 42 -10.50 2.37 6.34
CA LYS A 42 -10.06 2.53 7.72
C LYS A 42 -9.26 3.81 7.93
N PHE A 43 -8.39 4.15 6.98
CA PHE A 43 -7.56 5.35 7.01
C PHE A 43 -8.41 6.63 7.00
N LEU A 44 -9.41 6.71 6.12
CA LEU A 44 -10.35 7.84 6.10
C LEU A 44 -11.26 7.92 7.34
N SER A 45 -11.38 6.83 8.10
CA SER A 45 -12.10 6.85 9.38
C SER A 45 -11.20 7.28 10.54
N PHE A 46 -9.89 7.48 10.30
CA PHE A 46 -8.91 7.80 11.32
C PHE A 46 -8.84 9.32 11.57
N ASP A 47 -9.83 9.82 12.33
CA ASP A 47 -9.92 11.13 13.03
C ASP A 47 -9.52 12.41 12.25
N ASP A 48 -9.82 13.58 12.83
CA ASP A 48 -9.52 14.94 12.31
C ASP A 48 -8.02 15.22 12.03
N LYS A 49 -7.14 14.26 12.34
CA LYS A 49 -5.68 14.36 12.13
C LYS A 49 -5.24 13.96 10.73
N THR A 50 -6.03 13.16 10.02
CA THR A 50 -5.74 12.84 8.61
C THR A 50 -6.17 14.03 7.76
N LYS A 51 -5.21 14.78 7.23
CA LYS A 51 -5.49 16.03 6.50
C LYS A 51 -5.89 15.80 5.04
N ILE A 52 -6.49 14.65 4.72
CA ILE A 52 -6.73 14.26 3.32
C ILE A 52 -7.71 15.23 2.66
N ASN A 53 -7.25 15.95 1.63
CA ASN A 53 -8.03 16.96 0.92
C ASN A 53 -8.53 16.47 -0.45
N SER A 54 -7.93 15.43 -0.99
CA SER A 54 -8.29 14.82 -2.28
C SER A 54 -8.05 13.30 -2.26
N ILE A 55 -8.79 12.59 -3.11
CA ILE A 55 -8.63 11.14 -3.30
C ILE A 55 -8.65 10.86 -4.80
N SER A 56 -7.63 10.16 -5.29
CA SER A 56 -7.52 9.68 -6.67
C SER A 56 -7.57 8.16 -6.68
N LEU A 57 -8.55 7.59 -7.38
CA LEU A 57 -8.78 6.14 -7.42
C LEU A 57 -8.79 5.66 -8.88
N ASP A 58 -7.86 4.77 -9.21
CA ASP A 58 -7.90 4.07 -10.48
C ASP A 58 -9.10 3.11 -10.51
N PRO A 59 -9.84 3.05 -11.63
CA PRO A 59 -10.93 2.10 -11.77
C PRO A 59 -10.37 0.66 -11.78
N PRO A 60 -10.99 -0.26 -11.02
CA PRO A 60 -10.68 -1.67 -11.16
C PRO A 60 -11.05 -2.11 -12.59
N GLU A 61 -10.26 -2.99 -13.20
CA GLU A 61 -10.59 -3.50 -14.54
C GLU A 61 -11.84 -4.36 -14.46
N TRP A 62 -12.78 -4.12 -15.38
CA TRP A 62 -13.96 -4.97 -15.53
C TRP A 62 -13.57 -6.21 -16.34
N ASN A 63 -12.74 -7.04 -15.70
CA ASN A 63 -12.50 -8.47 -15.90
C ASN A 63 -11.23 -8.81 -15.11
N GLY A 64 -11.40 -9.19 -13.84
CA GLY A 64 -10.28 -9.67 -13.01
C GLY A 64 -9.80 -8.64 -11.99
N TYR A 65 -10.30 -8.81 -10.76
CA TYR A 65 -9.74 -8.25 -9.52
C TYR A 65 -8.35 -8.85 -9.20
N GLY A 66 -7.46 -8.96 -10.18
CA GLY A 66 -6.26 -9.81 -10.12
C GLY A 66 -4.93 -9.07 -10.01
N GLY A 67 -4.91 -7.75 -10.15
CA GLY A 67 -3.68 -6.96 -10.15
C GLY A 67 -3.28 -6.44 -8.76
N GLU A 68 -1.99 -6.16 -8.61
CA GLU A 68 -1.44 -5.41 -7.49
C GLU A 68 -1.79 -3.92 -7.61
N PHE A 69 -2.14 -3.32 -6.47
CA PHE A 69 -2.44 -1.90 -6.32
C PHE A 69 -1.49 -1.28 -5.30
N VAL A 70 -1.23 0.02 -5.48
CA VAL A 70 -0.52 0.84 -4.51
C VAL A 70 -1.51 1.81 -3.90
N VAL A 71 -1.67 1.74 -2.57
CA VAL A 71 -2.30 2.80 -1.79
C VAL A 71 -1.19 3.67 -1.22
N SER A 72 -1.20 4.96 -1.52
CA SER A 72 -0.17 5.88 -1.05
C SER A 72 -0.73 7.24 -0.69
N THR A 73 0.03 8.00 0.11
CA THR A 73 -0.28 9.40 0.39
C THR A 73 0.88 10.30 0.00
N PHE A 74 0.56 11.43 -0.62
CA PHE A 74 1.52 12.47 -0.96
C PHE A 74 0.85 13.85 -0.83
N GLU A 75 1.48 14.80 -0.16
CA GLU A 75 0.97 16.18 0.01
C GLU A 75 -0.49 16.30 0.50
N ASN A 76 -0.93 15.37 1.35
CA ASN A 76 -2.32 15.24 1.84
C ASN A 76 -3.34 14.75 0.81
N GLU A 77 -2.88 14.14 -0.27
CA GLU A 77 -3.72 13.43 -1.23
C GLU A 77 -3.60 11.93 -0.98
N LEU A 78 -4.67 11.17 -1.19
CA LEU A 78 -4.68 9.71 -1.10
C LEU A 78 -4.84 9.12 -2.51
N PHE A 79 -3.90 8.27 -2.90
CA PHE A 79 -3.89 7.60 -4.20
C PHE A 79 -4.17 6.11 -4.02
N CYS A 80 -4.89 5.54 -4.97
CA CYS A 80 -5.05 4.09 -5.13
C CYS A 80 -4.89 3.76 -6.61
N GLU A 81 -3.69 3.36 -7.01
CA GLU A 81 -3.30 3.21 -8.41
C GLU A 81 -2.91 1.77 -8.71
N ARG A 82 -2.96 1.40 -9.98
CA ARG A 82 -2.42 0.11 -10.42
C ARG A 82 -0.91 0.08 -10.29
N ALA A 83 -0.39 -1.00 -9.73
CA ALA A 83 1.05 -1.23 -9.67
C ALA A 83 1.62 -1.82 -10.97
N ARG A 84 0.78 -2.04 -11.99
CA ARG A 84 1.19 -2.54 -13.30
C ARG A 84 0.65 -1.70 -14.44
N ARG A 85 1.48 -1.55 -15.48
CA ARG A 85 1.13 -0.95 -16.77
C ARG A 85 1.61 -1.87 -17.88
N ASP A 86 0.71 -2.24 -18.79
CA ASP A 86 1.02 -3.19 -19.88
C ASP A 86 1.65 -4.50 -19.34
N ASP A 87 1.04 -5.06 -18.27
CA ASP A 87 1.48 -6.25 -17.51
C ASP A 87 2.84 -6.15 -16.80
N LYS A 88 3.52 -5.01 -16.89
CA LYS A 88 4.82 -4.78 -16.25
C LYS A 88 4.66 -4.00 -14.94
N PRO A 89 5.42 -4.35 -13.89
CA PRO A 89 5.49 -3.53 -12.68
C PRO A 89 5.89 -2.09 -13.00
N ILE A 90 5.35 -1.15 -12.24
CA ILE A 90 5.86 0.22 -12.17
C ILE A 90 6.65 0.40 -10.88
N ILE A 91 7.57 1.38 -10.86
CA ILE A 91 8.33 1.72 -9.65
C ILE A 91 7.35 2.25 -8.60
N VAL A 92 7.45 1.73 -7.38
CA VAL A 92 6.58 2.05 -6.25
C VAL A 92 7.40 2.73 -5.15
N GLY A 93 6.95 3.89 -4.69
CA GLY A 93 7.42 4.49 -3.44
C GLY A 93 8.88 4.94 -3.45
N ASP A 94 9.34 5.55 -4.55
CA ASP A 94 10.73 6.04 -4.75
C ASP A 94 11.30 6.85 -3.56
N GLU A 95 10.46 7.37 -2.66
CA GLU A 95 10.87 8.10 -1.44
C GLU A 95 10.12 7.70 -0.14
N SER A 96 9.38 6.59 -0.09
CA SER A 96 8.50 6.25 1.05
C SER A 96 8.77 4.87 1.67
N ILE A 97 8.39 4.71 2.95
CA ILE A 97 8.27 3.38 3.56
C ILE A 97 7.16 2.61 2.83
N VAL A 98 7.53 1.49 2.19
CA VAL A 98 6.60 0.62 1.47
C VAL A 98 6.27 -0.62 2.30
N PHE A 99 4.99 -0.86 2.54
CA PHE A 99 4.47 -2.12 3.03
C PHE A 99 4.09 -3.02 1.84
N VAL A 100 4.59 -4.25 1.80
CA VAL A 100 4.37 -5.19 0.69
C VAL A 100 3.65 -6.44 1.19
N GLN A 101 2.45 -6.71 0.67
CA GLN A 101 1.66 -7.91 1.00
C GLN A 101 2.30 -9.15 0.35
N ARG A 102 3.14 -9.85 1.12
CA ARG A 102 4.07 -10.87 0.59
C ARG A 102 3.40 -12.06 -0.08
N ASP A 103 2.22 -12.44 0.39
CA ASP A 103 1.53 -13.65 -0.08
C ASP A 103 0.67 -13.39 -1.32
N PHE A 104 0.65 -12.14 -1.81
CA PHE A 104 -0.07 -11.74 -3.01
C PHE A 104 0.84 -11.13 -4.07
N VAL A 105 1.70 -10.19 -3.68
CA VAL A 105 2.52 -9.41 -4.62
C VAL A 105 3.53 -10.30 -5.33
N GLY A 106 3.61 -10.15 -6.66
CA GLY A 106 4.59 -10.85 -7.48
C GLY A 106 6.03 -10.61 -7.02
N LYS A 107 6.87 -11.67 -7.09
CA LYS A 107 8.29 -11.58 -6.72
C LYS A 107 9.09 -10.64 -7.63
N ASP A 108 8.60 -10.42 -8.85
CA ASP A 108 9.16 -9.52 -9.85
C ASP A 108 9.27 -8.07 -9.33
N PHE A 109 8.35 -7.62 -8.46
CA PHE A 109 8.48 -6.30 -7.83
C PHE A 109 9.75 -6.16 -6.97
N ILE A 110 10.13 -7.23 -6.29
CA ILE A 110 11.23 -7.23 -5.32
C ILE A 110 12.57 -7.54 -6.00
N GLU A 111 12.57 -8.50 -6.92
CA GLU A 111 13.79 -8.99 -7.57
C GLU A 111 14.35 -7.99 -8.60
N GLU A 112 13.49 -7.14 -9.17
CA GLU A 112 13.84 -6.18 -10.22
C GLU A 112 13.86 -4.72 -9.72
N ASP A 113 14.00 -4.51 -8.40
CA ASP A 113 14.13 -3.18 -7.75
C ASP A 113 12.96 -2.19 -8.03
N TYR A 114 11.72 -2.68 -8.25
CA TYR A 114 10.51 -1.84 -8.37
C TYR A 114 9.94 -1.36 -7.02
N VAL A 115 10.50 -1.83 -5.92
CA VAL A 115 10.24 -1.32 -4.56
C VAL A 115 11.56 -0.84 -3.94
N PRO A 116 11.54 0.08 -2.97
CA PRO A 116 12.76 0.57 -2.35
C PRO A 116 13.52 -0.56 -1.69
N LYS A 117 14.85 -0.45 -1.63
CA LYS A 117 15.69 -1.49 -1.02
C LYS A 117 15.28 -1.82 0.41
N LEU A 118 14.81 -0.84 1.19
CA LEU A 118 14.31 -1.02 2.55
C LEU A 118 12.78 -0.96 2.55
N TYR A 119 12.12 -2.09 2.82
CA TYR A 119 10.65 -2.18 2.86
C TYR A 119 10.19 -3.21 3.90
N PHE A 120 8.90 -3.13 4.28
CA PHE A 120 8.26 -4.07 5.20
C PHE A 120 7.42 -5.08 4.43
N GLY A 121 7.85 -6.33 4.39
CA GLY A 121 7.04 -7.42 3.85
C GLY A 121 6.12 -7.99 4.93
N PHE A 122 4.82 -8.08 4.67
CA PHE A 122 3.83 -8.52 5.66
C PHE A 122 2.84 -9.59 5.17
N THR A 123 2.24 -10.25 6.14
CA THR A 123 1.07 -11.14 6.02
C THR A 123 0.05 -10.73 7.10
N ILE A 124 -1.24 -10.79 6.78
CA ILE A 124 -2.33 -10.59 7.75
C ILE A 124 -3.06 -11.92 7.88
N ASN A 125 -3.13 -12.46 9.09
CA ASN A 125 -3.93 -13.65 9.37
C ASN A 125 -5.41 -13.21 9.48
N GLU A 126 -6.27 -13.72 8.59
CA GLU A 126 -7.73 -13.49 8.64
C GLU A 126 -8.47 -14.59 9.42
#